data_AF-A0A970N8F9-F1
#
_entry.id   AF-A0A970N8F9-F1
#
_cell.length_a   1.000
_cell.length_b   1.000
_cell.length_c   1.000
_cell.angle_alpha   90.00
_cell.angle_beta   90.00
_cell.angle_gamma   90.00
#
_symmetry.space_group_name_H-M   'P 1'
#
loop_
_entity.id
_entity.type
_entity.pdbx_description
1 polymer ?
#
loop_
_entity_poly.entity_id
_entity_poly.type
_entity_poly.pdbx_seq_one_letter_code
_entity_poly.pdbx_strand_id
1 'polypeptide(L)'
;MKFSDIFKFDKMLTPLIIKIFYYIGIAGSIIGGIVVFFASVIGGFASDSAFLGFLGGLIGGALVTFVGILSTRISSESTIVRFQINQNLAAIKKNMIDDVKVIVED
;
A
#
# COMPACT_ATOMS: atom_id res chain seq x y z
N MET A 1 -18.57 13.90 -6.97
CA MET A 1 -18.90 12.45 -6.98
C MET A 1 -19.65 12.14 -5.70
N LYS A 2 -20.82 11.48 -5.79
CA LYS A 2 -21.64 11.17 -4.61
C LYS A 2 -20.97 10.07 -3.79
N PHE A 3 -20.80 10.29 -2.48
CA PHE A 3 -20.24 9.30 -1.53
C PHE A 3 -21.04 7.99 -1.48
N SER A 4 -22.29 8.00 -1.94
CA SER A 4 -23.17 6.84 -1.98
C SER A 4 -22.79 5.79 -3.03
N ASP A 5 -22.00 6.12 -4.05
CA ASP A 5 -21.49 5.12 -5.01
C ASP A 5 -20.23 4.39 -4.49
N ILE A 6 -19.60 4.92 -3.43
CA ILE A 6 -18.43 4.29 -2.77
C ILE A 6 -18.86 3.10 -1.88
N PHE A 7 -20.15 3.04 -1.52
CA PHE A 7 -20.75 1.94 -0.76
C PHE A 7 -21.48 0.90 -1.64
N LYS A 8 -21.52 1.11 -2.97
CA LYS A 8 -22.08 0.13 -3.89
C LYS A 8 -20.98 -0.88 -4.27
N PHE A 9 -21.00 -2.03 -3.61
CA PHE A 9 -20.10 -3.18 -3.85
C PHE A 9 -20.26 -3.85 -5.23
N ASP A 10 -21.00 -3.26 -6.17
CA ASP A 10 -21.22 -3.80 -7.53
C ASP A 10 -19.94 -3.85 -8.38
N LYS A 11 -18.97 -3.00 -8.07
CA LYS A 11 -17.61 -3.12 -8.60
C LYS A 11 -16.69 -3.45 -7.45
N MET A 12 -15.67 -4.26 -7.72
CA MET A 12 -14.63 -4.54 -6.76
C MET A 12 -13.95 -3.23 -6.36
N LEU A 13 -14.42 -2.68 -5.24
CA LEU A 13 -14.00 -1.44 -4.62
C LEU A 13 -12.62 -1.59 -4.00
N THR A 14 -12.27 -2.82 -3.63
CA THR A 14 -11.07 -3.13 -2.86
C THR A 14 -9.76 -2.76 -3.57
N PRO A 15 -9.54 -3.02 -4.87
CA PRO A 15 -8.36 -2.54 -5.59
C PRO A 15 -8.21 -1.01 -5.56
N LEU A 16 -9.33 -0.28 -5.62
CA LEU A 16 -9.33 1.19 -5.59
C LEU A 16 -8.97 1.71 -4.19
N ILE A 17 -9.53 1.10 -3.15
CA ILE A 17 -9.23 1.42 -1.74
C ILE A 17 -7.75 1.15 -1.42
N ILE A 18 -7.20 0.02 -1.89
CA ILE A 18 -5.77 -0.31 -1.71
C ILE A 18 -4.87 0.74 -2.37
N LYS A 19 -5.25 1.27 -3.55
CA LYS A 19 -4.50 2.32 -4.22
C LYS A 19 -4.43 3.60 -3.38
N ILE A 20 -5.51 3.97 -2.71
CA ILE A 20 -5.53 5.13 -1.79
C ILE A 20 -4.61 4.87 -0.59
N PHE A 21 -4.70 3.69 0.02
CA PHE A 21 -3.81 3.28 1.11
C PHE A 21 -2.33 3.29 0.70
N TYR A 22 -2.00 2.90 -0.52
CA TYR A 22 -0.64 2.96 -1.05
C TYR A 22 -0.07 4.39 -1.06
N TYR A 23 -0.83 5.36 -1.56
CA TYR A 23 -0.40 6.77 -1.55
C TYR A 23 -0.23 7.29 -0.11
N ILE A 24 -1.12 6.91 0.80
CA ILE A 24 -1.02 7.26 2.23
C ILE A 24 0.24 6.62 2.85
N GLY A 25 0.55 5.36 2.50
CA GLY A 25 1.75 4.66 2.98
C GLY A 25 3.05 5.31 2.51
N ILE A 26 3.09 5.80 1.26
CA ILE A 26 4.22 6.58 0.75
C ILE A 26 4.35 7.90 1.50
N ALA A 27 3.26 8.65 1.64
CA ALA A 27 3.26 9.90 2.39
C ALA A 27 3.72 9.68 3.84
N GLY A 28 3.23 8.62 4.49
CA GLY A 28 3.64 8.20 5.82
C GLY A 28 5.12 7.82 5.89
N SER A 29 5.68 7.17 4.86
CA SER A 29 7.11 6.83 4.81
C SER A 29 8.00 8.07 4.71
N ILE A 30 7.60 9.06 3.92
CA ILE A 30 8.31 10.35 3.81
C ILE A 30 8.24 11.11 5.15
N ILE A 31 7.05 11.20 5.74
CA ILE A 31 6.86 11.85 7.05
C ILE A 31 7.66 11.11 8.13
N GLY A 32 7.64 9.78 8.14
CA GLY A 32 8.41 8.95 9.07
C GLY A 32 9.90 9.19 8.97
N GLY A 33 10.45 9.31 7.76
CA GLY A 33 11.86 9.67 7.55
C GLY A 33 12.21 11.04 8.12
N ILE A 34 11.34 12.03 7.90
CA ILE A 34 11.51 13.39 8.45
C ILE A 34 11.44 13.37 9.99
N VAL A 35 10.49 12.64 10.56
CA VAL A 35 10.35 12.49 12.03
C VAL A 35 11.61 11.85 12.62
N VAL A 36 12.13 10.78 12.01
CA VAL A 36 13.37 10.12 12.45
C VAL A 36 14.58 11.06 12.34
N PHE A 37 14.64 11.85 11.28
CA PHE A 37 15.69 12.86 11.12
C PHE A 37 15.66 13.88 12.27
N PHE A 38 14.51 14.52 12.52
CA PHE A 38 14.39 15.50 13.60
C PHE A 38 14.57 14.89 14.99
N ALA A 39 14.05 13.69 15.22
CA ALA A 39 14.23 12.98 16.49
C ALA A 39 15.72 12.70 16.78
N SER A 40 16.47 12.27 15.77
CA SER A 40 17.90 11.98 15.90
C SER A 40 18.74 13.25 16.11
N VAL A 41 18.38 14.34 15.42
CA VAL A 41 19.04 15.64 15.58
C VAL A 41 18.82 16.18 17.00
N ILE A 42 17.56 16.22 17.47
CA ILE A 42 17.22 16.71 18.82
C ILE A 42 17.90 15.86 19.91
N GLY A 43 17.90 14.52 19.77
CA GLY A 43 18.58 13.62 20.70
C GLY A 43 20.10 13.80 20.72
N GLY A 44 20.70 14.11 19.56
CA GLY A 44 22.13 14.43 19.46
C GLY A 44 22.53 15.71 20.17
N PHE A 45 21.69 16.76 20.09
CA PHE A 45 21.92 18.00 20.84
C PHE A 45 21.79 17.81 22.36
N ALA A 46 20.89 16.93 22.81
CA ALA A 46 20.74 16.63 24.24
C ALA A 46 21.93 15.86 24.85
N SER A 47 22.73 15.19 24.01
CA SER A 47 23.82 14.31 24.43
C SER A 47 25.22 14.92 24.20
N ASP A 48 25.29 16.23 23.91
CA ASP A 48 26.51 16.96 23.53
C ASP A 48 27.26 16.39 22.30
N SER A 49 26.58 15.53 21.54
CA SER A 49 27.08 14.82 20.37
C SER A 49 26.25 15.16 19.12
N ALA A 50 26.07 16.46 18.89
CA ALA A 50 25.22 16.99 17.82
C ALA A 50 25.62 16.48 16.43
N PHE A 51 26.91 16.32 16.17
CA PHE A 51 27.43 15.78 14.91
C PHE A 51 26.97 14.32 14.66
N LEU A 52 27.00 13.49 15.71
CA LEU A 52 26.58 12.08 15.61
C LEU A 52 25.06 11.97 15.39
N GLY A 53 24.28 12.82 16.06
CA GLY A 53 22.81 12.87 15.89
C GLY A 53 22.40 13.34 14.51
N PHE A 54 23.10 14.31 13.93
CA PHE A 54 22.86 14.74 12.55
C PHE A 54 23.19 13.64 11.53
N LEU A 55 24.35 12.99 11.67
CA LEU A 55 24.75 11.91 10.76
C LEU A 55 23.83 10.68 10.88
N GLY A 56 23.45 10.32 12.11
CA GLY A 56 22.48 9.27 12.41
C GLY A 56 21.09 9.59 11.88
N GLY A 57 20.65 10.85 11.97
CA GLY A 57 19.38 11.30 11.42
C GLY A 57 19.35 11.27 9.90
N LEU A 58 20.44 11.69 9.23
CA LEU A 58 20.52 11.68 7.77
C LEU A 58 20.48 10.24 7.22
N ILE A 59 21.32 9.37 7.76
CA ILE A 59 21.41 7.97 7.33
C ILE A 59 20.14 7.21 7.74
N GLY A 60 19.70 7.36 8.99
CA GLY A 60 18.52 6.70 9.54
C GLY A 60 17.22 7.15 8.87
N GLY A 61 17.04 8.46 8.67
CA GLY A 61 15.88 9.01 7.97
C GLY A 61 15.81 8.59 6.50
N ALA A 62 16.95 8.57 5.80
CA ALA A 62 17.02 8.06 4.43
C ALA A 62 16.72 6.56 4.35
N LEU A 63 17.28 5.75 5.25
CA LEU A 63 17.01 4.31 5.33
C LEU A 63 15.54 4.03 5.61
N VAL A 64 14.96 4.70 6.61
CA VAL A 64 13.54 4.54 6.98
C VAL A 64 12.63 4.92 5.82
N THR A 65 12.93 6.01 5.11
CA THR A 65 12.15 6.42 3.93
C THR A 65 12.25 5.36 2.83
N PHE A 66 13.45 4.89 2.52
CA PHE A 66 13.69 3.93 1.44
C PHE A 66 13.04 2.56 1.74
N VAL A 67 13.26 2.03 2.94
CA VAL A 67 12.66 0.78 3.40
C VAL A 67 11.14 0.91 3.53
N GLY A 68 10.64 2.06 4.01
CA GLY A 68 9.21 2.33 4.14
C GLY A 68 8.49 2.32 2.79
N ILE A 69 9.07 2.96 1.77
CA ILE A 69 8.53 2.96 0.40
C ILE A 69 8.54 1.54 -0.18
N LEU A 70 9.65 0.80 -0.04
CA LEU A 70 9.74 -0.58 -0.53
C LEU A 70 8.73 -1.51 0.17
N SER A 71 8.60 -1.41 1.49
CA SER A 71 7.65 -2.20 2.28
C SER A 71 6.20 -1.91 1.87
N THR A 72 5.89 -0.63 1.62
CA THR A 72 4.58 -0.20 1.12
C THR A 72 4.27 -0.81 -0.26
N ARG A 73 5.26 -0.83 -1.18
CA ARG A 73 5.12 -1.47 -2.50
C ARG A 73 4.77 -2.94 -2.37
N ILE A 74 5.57 -3.70 -1.64
CA ILE A 74 5.40 -5.16 -1.47
C ILE A 74 4.04 -5.50 -0.86
N SER A 75 3.65 -4.76 0.18
CA SER A 75 2.35 -4.96 0.86
C SER A 75 1.17 -4.67 -0.06
N SER A 76 1.26 -3.61 -0.87
CA SER A 76 0.21 -3.24 -1.83
C SER A 76 0.09 -4.24 -2.98
N GLU A 77 1.20 -4.67 -3.57
CA GLU A 77 1.23 -5.61 -4.69
C GLU A 77 0.68 -6.98 -4.28
N SER A 78 1.09 -7.51 -3.12
CA SER A 78 0.60 -8.80 -2.62
C SER A 78 -0.92 -8.81 -2.37
N THR A 79 -1.47 -7.69 -1.89
CA THR A 79 -2.92 -7.56 -1.66
C THR A 79 -3.68 -7.49 -2.99
N ILE A 80 -3.20 -6.68 -3.94
CA ILE A 80 -3.84 -6.55 -5.27
C ILE A 80 -3.85 -7.88 -6.00
N VAL A 81 -2.74 -8.62 -5.99
CA VAL A 81 -2.63 -9.94 -6.64
C VAL A 81 -3.68 -10.91 -6.11
N ARG A 82 -3.91 -10.96 -4.79
CA ARG A 82 -4.95 -11.84 -4.19
C ARG A 82 -6.35 -11.48 -4.69
N PHE A 83 -6.67 -10.18 -4.78
CA PHE A 83 -7.95 -9.74 -5.33
C PHE A 83 -8.11 -10.10 -6.80
N GLN A 84 -7.03 -10.00 -7.57
CA GLN A 84 -7.03 -10.32 -8.99
C GLN A 84 -7.21 -11.83 -9.24
N ILE A 85 -6.60 -12.67 -8.40
CA ILE A 85 -6.83 -14.13 -8.43
C ILE A 85 -8.30 -14.45 -8.16
N ASN A 86 -8.89 -13.82 -7.13
CA ASN A 86 -10.30 -14.05 -6.79
C ASN A 86 -11.24 -13.65 -7.94
N GLN A 87 -10.95 -12.52 -8.62
CA GLN A 87 -11.67 -12.09 -9.83
C GLN A 87 -11.59 -13.13 -10.94
N ASN A 88 -10.39 -13.61 -11.22
CA ASN A 88 -10.14 -14.54 -12.31
C ASN A 88 -10.84 -15.88 -12.05
N LEU A 89 -10.84 -16.39 -10.81
CA LEU A 89 -11.59 -17.59 -10.45
C LEU A 89 -13.10 -17.42 -10.63
N ALA A 90 -13.65 -16.27 -10.20
CA ALA A 90 -15.06 -15.96 -10.39
C ALA A 90 -15.44 -15.90 -11.88
N ALA A 91 -14.56 -15.33 -12.72
CA ALA A 91 -14.76 -15.26 -14.17
C ALA A 91 -14.73 -16.65 -14.82
N ILE A 92 -13.76 -17.51 -14.46
CA ILE A 92 -13.66 -18.88 -14.97
C ILE A 92 -14.92 -19.69 -14.61
N LYS A 93 -15.40 -19.58 -13.36
CA LYS A 93 -16.63 -20.26 -12.93
C LYS A 93 -17.84 -19.83 -13.76
N LYS A 94 -17.96 -18.54 -14.08
CA LYS A 94 -19.06 -18.03 -14.89
C LYS A 94 -19.01 -18.58 -16.32
N ASN A 95 -17.84 -18.53 -16.96
CA ASN A 95 -17.67 -19.04 -18.32
C ASN A 95 -18.02 -20.53 -18.41
N MET A 96 -17.60 -21.35 -17.46
CA MET A 96 -17.95 -22.78 -17.45
C MET A 96 -19.45 -23.03 -17.30
N ILE A 97 -20.19 -22.20 -16.56
CA ILE A 97 -21.65 -22.34 -16.43
C ILE A 97 -22.33 -21.96 -17.75
N ASP A 98 -21.86 -20.91 -18.41
CA ASP A 98 -22.38 -20.47 -19.70
C ASP A 98 -22.11 -21.54 -20.78
N ASP A 99 -20.91 -22.14 -20.79
CA ASP A 99 -20.58 -23.26 -21.69
C ASP A 99 -21.48 -24.49 -21.47
N VAL A 100 -21.76 -24.85 -20.21
CA VAL A 100 -22.65 -25.97 -19.88
C VAL A 100 -24.10 -25.68 -20.28
N LYS A 101 -24.57 -24.43 -20.15
CA LYS A 101 -25.92 -24.05 -20.59
C LYS A 101 -26.10 -24.20 -22.10
N VAL A 102 -25.11 -23.79 -22.88
CA VAL A 102 -25.13 -23.95 -24.34
C VAL A 102 -25.27 -25.42 -24.73
N ILE A 103 -24.56 -26.33 -24.06
CA ILE A 103 -24.64 -27.77 -24.34
C ILE A 103 -26.00 -28.39 -23.94
N VAL A 104 -26.73 -27.81 -22.99
CA VAL A 104 -28.02 -28.34 -22.50
C VAL A 104 -29.20 -27.79 -23.31
N GLU A 105 -29.05 -26.63 -23.95
CA GLU A 105 -30.09 -25.99 -24.77
C GLU A 105 -30.03 -26.37 -26.26
N ASP A 106 -28.95 -27.04 -26.71
CA ASP A 106 -28.81 -27.70 -28.02
C ASP A 106 -29.29 -29.17 -27.99
#